data_AF-A0A537EIQ9-F1
#
_entry.id   AF-A0A537EIQ9-F1
#
_cell.length_a   1.000
_cell.length_b   1.000
_cell.length_c   1.000
_cell.angle_alpha   90.00
_cell.angle_beta   90.00
_cell.angle_gamma   90.00
#
_symmetry.space_group_name_H-M   'P 1'
#
loop_
_entity.id
_entity.type
_entity.pdbx_description
1 polymer ?
#
loop_
_entity_poly.entity_id
_entity_poly.type
_entity_poly.pdbx_seq_one_letter_code
_entity_poly.pdbx_strand_id
1 'polypeptide(L)'
;MKVAEKGCAICQATWGHYWEEIEGQRMFFCCDICAVEFKNMINEVKKKTGWKTVDEIKMTGNYRGRECTALHGGKKYNFSIRFDSKGGIDAFSERQDL
;
A
#
# COMPACT_ATOMS: atom_id res chain seq x y z
N MET A 1 -7.62 8.95 1.59
CA MET A 1 -6.24 8.48 1.76
C MET A 1 -5.34 9.08 0.67
N LYS A 2 -4.21 9.68 1.01
CA LYS A 2 -3.23 10.14 0.02
C LYS A 2 -2.35 8.98 -0.41
N VAL A 3 -2.21 8.80 -1.71
CA VAL A 3 -1.35 7.81 -2.38
C VAL A 3 -0.60 8.51 -3.50
N ALA A 4 0.20 7.80 -4.29
CA ALA A 4 0.84 8.36 -5.48
C ALA A 4 -0.19 9.07 -6.38
N GLU A 5 0.07 10.35 -6.72
CA GLU A 5 -0.89 11.20 -7.45
C GLU A 5 -1.08 10.78 -8.91
N LYS A 6 -0.13 10.02 -9.48
CA LYS A 6 -0.15 9.57 -10.87
C LYS A 6 0.17 8.08 -10.96
N GLY A 7 -0.58 7.40 -11.82
CA GLY A 7 -0.41 5.98 -12.10
C GLY A 7 -0.95 5.07 -10.99
N CYS A 8 -0.68 3.79 -11.14
CA CYS A 8 -1.12 2.73 -10.23
C CYS A 8 -0.65 3.01 -8.79
N ALA A 9 -1.54 2.90 -7.81
CA ALA A 9 -1.21 3.17 -6.40
C ALA A 9 -0.13 2.24 -5.82
N ILE A 10 0.17 1.10 -6.48
CA ILE A 10 1.21 0.15 -6.06
C ILE A 10 2.52 0.27 -6.86
N CYS A 11 2.45 0.42 -8.17
CA CYS A 11 3.63 0.33 -9.04
C CYS A 11 3.88 1.58 -9.89
N GLN A 12 3.04 2.61 -9.77
CA GLN A 12 3.09 3.88 -10.49
C GLN A 12 3.00 3.76 -12.03
N ALA A 13 2.73 2.56 -12.55
CA ALA A 13 2.45 2.35 -13.96
C ALA A 13 1.28 3.22 -14.42
N THR A 14 1.41 3.83 -15.59
CA THR A 14 0.38 4.70 -16.19
C THR A 14 -0.46 3.99 -17.24
N TRP A 15 -0.28 2.67 -17.39
CA TRP A 15 -1.07 1.79 -18.25
C TRP A 15 -2.02 0.93 -17.41
N GLY A 16 -3.00 0.32 -18.09
CA GLY A 16 -4.08 -0.44 -17.45
C GLY A 16 -5.33 0.40 -17.27
N HIS A 17 -6.38 -0.22 -16.72
CA HIS A 17 -7.71 0.38 -16.63
C HIS A 17 -8.50 -0.12 -15.41
N TYR A 18 -7.80 -0.65 -14.40
CA TYR A 18 -8.45 -1.19 -13.22
C TYR A 18 -8.74 -0.08 -12.21
N TRP A 19 -9.96 -0.05 -11.69
CA TRP A 19 -10.38 0.94 -10.70
C TRP A 19 -11.09 0.23 -9.57
N GLU A 20 -10.77 0.60 -8.34
CA GLU A 20 -11.30 -0.03 -7.13
C GLU A 20 -11.60 1.04 -6.09
N GLU A 21 -12.64 0.82 -5.28
CA GLU A 21 -12.90 1.65 -4.11
C GLU A 21 -12.20 1.06 -2.88
N ILE A 22 -11.33 1.85 -2.26
CA ILE A 22 -10.59 1.49 -1.05
C ILE A 22 -10.71 2.66 -0.07
N GLU A 23 -11.18 2.38 1.14
CA GLU A 23 -11.37 3.40 2.19
C GLU A 23 -12.22 4.61 1.73
N GLY A 24 -13.28 4.35 0.96
CA GLY A 24 -14.18 5.37 0.42
C GLY A 24 -13.57 6.25 -0.68
N GLN A 25 -12.43 5.85 -1.23
CA GLN A 25 -11.77 6.55 -2.33
C GLN A 25 -11.61 5.63 -3.54
N ARG A 26 -12.07 6.10 -4.69
CA ARG A 26 -11.86 5.44 -5.97
C ARG A 26 -10.42 5.64 -6.44
N MET A 27 -9.68 4.54 -6.59
CA MET A 27 -8.25 4.55 -6.91
C MET A 27 -7.97 3.79 -8.21
N PHE A 28 -6.96 4.23 -8.94
CA PHE A 28 -6.49 3.57 -10.16
C PHE A 28 -5.40 2.55 -9.85
N PHE A 29 -5.50 1.40 -10.52
CA PHE A 29 -4.50 0.35 -10.54
C PHE A 29 -4.27 -0.12 -11.98
N CYS A 30 -3.06 -0.58 -12.29
CA CYS A 30 -2.77 -1.13 -13.61
C CYS A 30 -3.46 -2.48 -13.86
N CYS A 31 -3.73 -3.24 -12.79
CA CYS A 31 -4.42 -4.52 -12.79
C CYS A 31 -5.13 -4.77 -11.45
N ASP A 32 -5.95 -5.81 -11.41
CA ASP A 32 -6.64 -6.32 -10.23
C ASP A 32 -5.68 -6.78 -9.12
N ILE A 33 -4.58 -7.45 -9.48
CA ILE A 33 -3.57 -7.91 -8.52
C ILE A 33 -3.00 -6.73 -7.71
N CYS A 34 -2.69 -5.61 -8.35
CA CYS A 34 -2.23 -4.42 -7.61
C CYS A 34 -3.29 -3.85 -6.67
N ALA A 35 -4.57 -3.96 -7.00
CA ALA A 35 -5.63 -3.56 -6.07
C ALA A 35 -5.69 -4.51 -4.86
N VAL A 36 -5.52 -5.83 -5.08
CA VAL A 36 -5.43 -6.83 -4.01
C VAL A 36 -4.22 -6.60 -3.10
N GLU A 37 -3.03 -6.39 -3.67
CA GLU A 37 -1.80 -6.05 -2.95
C GLU A 37 -2.03 -4.83 -2.03
N PHE A 38 -2.64 -3.77 -2.57
CA PHE A 38 -2.90 -2.56 -1.82
C PHE A 38 -3.88 -2.79 -0.68
N LYS A 39 -5.01 -3.47 -0.92
CA LYS A 39 -5.98 -3.81 0.13
C LYS A 39 -5.33 -4.63 1.25
N ASN A 40 -4.54 -5.63 0.89
CA ASN A 40 -3.86 -6.50 1.86
C ASN A 40 -2.86 -5.71 2.70
N MET A 41 -2.07 -4.83 2.08
CA MET A 41 -1.15 -3.94 2.78
C MET A 41 -1.89 -3.03 3.78
N ILE A 42 -2.96 -2.36 3.36
CA ILE A 42 -3.74 -1.49 4.26
C ILE A 42 -4.32 -2.28 5.44
N ASN A 43 -4.87 -3.48 5.19
CA ASN A 43 -5.41 -4.33 6.23
C ASN A 43 -4.33 -4.76 7.24
N GLU A 44 -3.13 -5.13 6.77
CA GLU A 44 -2.04 -5.54 7.65
C GLU A 44 -1.53 -4.34 8.47
N VAL A 45 -1.41 -3.14 7.87
CA VAL A 45 -1.07 -1.90 8.60
C VAL A 45 -2.10 -1.63 9.71
N LYS A 46 -3.40 -1.68 9.41
CA LYS A 46 -4.47 -1.47 10.40
C LYS A 46 -4.41 -2.50 11.53
N LYS A 47 -4.18 -3.77 11.18
CA LYS A 47 -4.04 -4.87 12.16
C LYS A 47 -2.84 -4.66 13.09
N LYS A 48 -1.69 -4.23 12.57
CA LYS A 48 -0.46 -4.02 13.36
C LYS A 48 -0.52 -2.77 14.24
N THR A 49 -1.15 -1.71 13.75
CA THR A 49 -1.18 -0.40 14.42
C THR A 49 -2.43 -0.17 15.27
N GLY A 50 -3.50 -0.96 15.04
CA GLY A 50 -4.83 -0.71 15.59
C GLY A 50 -5.55 0.49 14.97
N TRP A 51 -5.02 1.10 13.92
CA TRP A 51 -5.64 2.26 13.27
C TRP A 51 -6.93 1.86 12.54
N LYS A 52 -7.95 2.72 12.63
CA LYS A 52 -9.21 2.53 11.90
C LYS A 52 -9.11 2.96 10.44
N THR A 53 -8.28 3.96 10.16
CA THR A 53 -8.05 4.53 8.83
C THR A 53 -6.56 4.76 8.61
N VAL A 54 -6.17 4.90 7.35
CA VAL A 54 -4.83 5.35 6.96
C VAL A 54 -5.00 6.63 6.14
N ASP A 55 -4.30 7.69 6.56
CA ASP A 55 -4.46 9.00 5.96
C ASP A 55 -3.58 9.11 4.71
N GLU A 56 -2.38 8.51 4.73
CA GLU A 56 -1.41 8.53 3.64
C GLU A 56 -0.54 7.26 3.63
N ILE A 57 -0.24 6.78 2.42
CA ILE A 57 0.82 5.77 2.18
C ILE A 57 1.87 6.39 1.26
N LYS A 58 3.11 6.39 1.73
CA LYS A 58 4.30 6.63 0.90
C LYS A 58 5.00 5.30 0.66
N MET A 59 5.42 5.06 -0.57
CA MET A 59 6.02 3.79 -0.96
C MET A 59 7.11 4.00 -2.01
N THR A 60 8.23 3.32 -1.83
CA THR A 60 9.33 3.25 -2.78
C THR A 60 9.81 1.81 -2.93
N GLY A 61 10.58 1.51 -3.98
CA GLY A 61 11.05 0.16 -4.28
C GLY A 61 10.30 -0.51 -5.42
N ASN A 62 10.43 -1.83 -5.55
CA ASN A 62 9.91 -2.59 -6.69
C ASN A 62 9.47 -4.01 -6.26
N TYR A 63 9.32 -4.92 -7.23
CA TYR A 63 8.85 -6.29 -6.98
C TYR A 63 9.73 -7.09 -6.00
N ARG A 64 11.01 -6.73 -5.82
CA ARG A 64 11.90 -7.41 -4.87
C ARG A 64 11.61 -7.05 -3.40
N GLY A 65 10.87 -5.98 -3.18
CA GLY A 65 10.58 -5.42 -1.87
C GLY A 65 10.29 -3.94 -1.99
N ARG A 66 9.36 -3.47 -1.17
CA ARG A 66 8.96 -2.08 -1.08
C ARG A 66 9.14 -1.57 0.33
N GLU A 67 9.57 -0.34 0.44
CA GLU A 67 9.71 0.39 1.68
C GLU A 67 8.58 1.39 1.79
N CYS A 68 7.85 1.31 2.89
CA CYS A 68 6.59 2.00 3.08
C CYS A 68 6.59 2.82 4.36
N THR A 69 5.89 3.95 4.30
CA THR A 69 5.51 4.74 5.47
C THR A 69 4.01 4.98 5.42
N ALA A 70 3.28 4.43 6.39
CA ALA A 70 1.88 4.76 6.62
C ALA A 70 1.75 5.89 7.63
N LEU A 71 0.82 6.83 7.38
CA LEU A 71 0.53 7.91 8.31
C LEU A 71 -0.93 7.89 8.76
N HIS A 72 -1.15 8.19 10.03
CA HIS A 72 -2.48 8.40 10.61
C HIS A 72 -2.42 9.39 11.78
N GLY A 73 -3.18 10.49 11.71
CA GLY A 73 -3.27 11.46 12.81
C GLY A 73 -1.92 11.99 13.28
N GLY A 74 -0.96 12.17 12.35
CA GLY A 74 0.40 12.61 12.64
C GLY A 74 1.37 11.51 13.11
N LYS A 75 0.89 10.29 13.37
CA LYS A 75 1.74 9.12 13.66
C LYS A 75 2.24 8.49 12.37
N LYS A 76 3.38 7.81 12.45
CA LYS A 76 4.02 7.09 11.34
C LYS A 76 4.19 5.62 11.70
N TYR A 77 4.08 4.75 10.70
CA TYR A 77 4.40 3.34 10.78
C TYR A 77 5.25 2.96 9.57
N ASN A 78 6.51 2.60 9.81
CA ASN A 78 7.46 2.26 8.76
C ASN A 78 7.62 0.75 8.67
N PHE A 79 7.60 0.23 7.44
CA PHE A 79 7.68 -1.20 7.21
C PHE A 79 8.24 -1.50 5.81
N SER A 80 8.80 -2.70 5.66
CA SER A 80 9.12 -3.29 4.37
C SER A 80 8.10 -4.37 4.05
N ILE A 81 7.75 -4.50 2.77
CA ILE A 81 6.75 -5.46 2.29
C ILE A 81 7.14 -6.11 0.96
N ARG A 82 6.82 -7.39 0.79
CA ARG A 82 6.89 -8.13 -0.47
C ARG A 82 5.60 -8.92 -0.67
N PHE A 83 5.13 -8.97 -1.91
CA PHE A 83 3.93 -9.69 -2.29
C PHE A 83 4.26 -10.94 -3.12
N ASP A 84 3.37 -11.93 -3.07
CA ASP A 84 3.37 -13.07 -3.98
C ASP A 84 2.70 -12.75 -5.32
N SER A 85 2.70 -13.69 -6.27
CA SER A 85 2.13 -13.49 -7.61
C SER A 85 0.60 -13.34 -7.66
N LYS A 86 -0.10 -13.57 -6.54
CA LYS A 86 -1.56 -13.41 -6.38
C LYS A 86 -1.92 -12.17 -5.55
N GLY A 87 -0.93 -11.37 -5.17
CA GLY A 87 -1.09 -10.18 -4.34
C GLY A 87 -1.23 -10.45 -2.84
N GLY A 88 -0.95 -11.69 -2.40
CA GLY A 88 -0.79 -12.02 -0.99
C GLY A 88 0.50 -11.43 -0.42
N ILE A 89 0.55 -11.19 0.89
CA ILE A 89 1.77 -10.70 1.55
C ILE A 89 2.69 -11.91 1.81
N ASP A 90 3.82 -11.94 1.12
CA ASP A 90 4.86 -12.96 1.28
C ASP A 90 5.82 -12.60 2.43
N ALA A 91 6.15 -11.32 2.60
CA ALA A 91 6.94 -10.83 3.72
C ALA A 91 6.49 -9.44 4.19
N PHE A 92 6.49 -9.23 5.50
CA PHE A 92 6.19 -7.95 6.13
C PHE A 92 7.08 -7.77 7.36
N SER A 93 7.91 -6.72 7.38
CA SER A 93 8.76 -6.40 8.53
C SER A 93 8.57 -4.96 8.93
N GLU A 94 8.24 -4.75 10.20
CA GLU A 94 8.31 -3.41 10.79
C GLU A 94 9.75 -2.89 10.78
N ARG A 95 9.90 -1.59 10.57
CA ARG A 95 11.18 -0.89 10.65
C ARG A 95 11.08 0.18 11.73
N GLN A 96 11.96 0.11 12.72
CA GLN A 96 12.12 1.20 13.67
C GLN A 96 12.96 2.28 13.01
N ASP A 97 12.52 3.53 13.11
CA ASP A 97 13.36 4.68 12.77
C ASP A 97 14.52 4.71 13.78
N LEU A 98 15.75 4.50 13.30
CA LEU A 98 16.98 4.75 14.07
C LEU A 98 17.21 6.25 14.24
#